data_AF-A0A6L7A7F3-F1
#
_entry.id   AF-A0A6L7A7F3-F1
#
_cell.length_a   1.000
_cell.length_b   1.000
_cell.length_c   1.000
_cell.angle_alpha   90.00
_cell.angle_beta   90.00
_cell.angle_gamma   90.00
#
_symmetry.space_group_name_H-M   'P 1'
#
loop_
_entity.id
_entity.type
_entity.pdbx_description
1 polymer ?
#
loop_
_entity_poly.entity_id
_entity_poly.type
_entity_poly.pdbx_seq_one_letter_code
_entity_poly.pdbx_strand_id
1 'polypeptide(L)'
;NSLGGFAKYWQAFRQYPRLQGGFVWDWVDQSLIKYDENGNPWLAYGGDFGDTPNDRQFCMNGLVFADRTPHPALTEAKYQQQFFQFRLSGQTIEVTSEYLFRHSDNELLHWMVALDGKPLASGEVPLDVAPQGKQLIELPELPQPESAGQLWLTVHVVQPNATAWSEAGHISAWQQWRLAENLSVTLPAASHAIPHLTTSEMDFCIELGNKRWQFNRQSGFLSQMWIGDKKQLLTPLRDQFTRAPLDNDIGVSEATRIDPNAWVERWKAAGHYQAEAALLQCTADTLADAVLITTVHAWQYQGKTLFISRKTYRIDGSGQMAITVDVEVASNTPHPARIGLTCQLAQVAERVNWLGLGPQENYPDRLTAACFDRWDLPLSDMYTPYVFPSENGLRCGTRELNYGPHQWRGD
;
A
#
# COMPACT_ATOMS: atom_id res chain seq x y z
N ASN A 1 -2.57 -11.23 -7.86
CA ASN A 1 -2.87 -10.46 -6.63
C ASN A 1 -4.16 -10.99 -5.96
N SER A 2 -4.08 -11.64 -4.79
CA SER A 2 -5.25 -12.23 -4.10
C SER A 2 -5.05 -12.36 -2.58
N LEU A 3 -5.74 -13.29 -1.91
CA LEU A 3 -5.67 -13.59 -0.47
C LEU A 3 -6.23 -12.49 0.45
N GLY A 4 -7.05 -11.59 -0.10
CA GLY A 4 -7.83 -10.63 0.67
C GLY A 4 -8.83 -11.31 1.62
N GLY A 5 -8.87 -10.87 2.87
CA GLY A 5 -9.75 -11.41 3.90
C GLY A 5 -9.23 -12.68 4.60
N PHE A 6 -7.99 -13.10 4.35
CA PHE A 6 -7.41 -14.31 4.97
C PHE A 6 -7.46 -14.31 6.49
N ALA A 7 -7.21 -13.14 7.11
CA ALA A 7 -7.29 -12.96 8.55
C ALA A 7 -8.68 -13.30 9.13
N LYS A 8 -9.76 -13.12 8.37
CA LYS A 8 -11.13 -13.48 8.82
C LYS A 8 -11.29 -14.98 9.02
N TYR A 9 -10.68 -15.80 8.15
CA TYR A 9 -10.68 -17.25 8.30
C TYR A 9 -9.93 -17.66 9.57
N TRP A 10 -8.73 -17.12 9.78
CA TRP A 10 -7.90 -17.47 10.93
C TRP A 10 -8.48 -17.01 12.26
N GLN A 11 -9.14 -15.86 12.30
CA GLN A 11 -9.90 -15.43 13.45
C GLN A 11 -11.05 -16.41 13.77
N ALA A 12 -11.79 -16.88 12.75
CA ALA A 12 -12.82 -17.90 12.94
C ALA A 12 -12.25 -19.27 13.36
N PHE A 13 -11.14 -19.72 12.76
CA PHE A 13 -10.48 -20.98 13.12
C PHE A 13 -10.06 -21.00 14.58
N ARG A 14 -9.47 -19.91 15.07
CA ARG A 14 -9.06 -19.78 16.48
C ARG A 14 -10.24 -19.65 17.44
N GLN A 15 -11.36 -19.05 17.00
CA GLN A 15 -12.53 -18.83 17.84
C GLN A 15 -13.42 -20.08 18.00
N TYR A 16 -13.54 -20.91 16.96
CA TYR A 16 -14.54 -21.99 16.92
C TYR A 16 -13.85 -23.37 16.89
N PRO A 17 -13.98 -24.22 17.94
CA PRO A 17 -13.23 -25.48 18.03
C PRO A 17 -13.45 -26.48 16.88
N ARG A 18 -14.62 -26.46 16.24
CA ARG A 18 -14.94 -27.33 15.11
C ARG A 18 -14.41 -26.82 13.76
N LEU A 19 -13.93 -25.58 13.70
CA LEU A 19 -13.29 -25.02 12.52
C LEU A 19 -11.78 -25.24 12.61
N GLN A 20 -11.34 -26.45 12.27
CA GLN A 20 -9.95 -26.90 12.49
C GLN A 20 -8.98 -26.49 11.36
N GLY A 21 -9.20 -25.33 10.75
CA GLY A 21 -8.40 -24.85 9.62
C GLY A 21 -8.93 -25.26 8.26
N GLY A 22 -8.04 -25.32 7.27
CA GLY A 22 -8.34 -25.64 5.88
C GLY A 22 -7.09 -25.63 5.01
N PHE A 23 -7.29 -25.86 3.72
CA PHE A 23 -6.21 -25.89 2.72
C PHE A 23 -6.33 -24.67 1.82
N VAL A 24 -5.25 -23.88 1.73
CA VAL A 24 -5.18 -22.79 0.75
C VAL A 24 -5.13 -23.41 -0.65
N TRP A 25 -5.88 -22.81 -1.58
CA TRP A 25 -5.76 -23.10 -3.00
C TRP A 25 -4.91 -22.00 -3.65
N ASP A 26 -3.70 -22.28 -4.10
CA ASP A 26 -2.90 -23.48 -3.90
C ASP A 26 -1.42 -23.12 -3.70
N TRP A 27 -0.50 -24.08 -3.86
CA TRP A 27 0.90 -23.81 -3.56
C TRP A 27 1.59 -23.00 -4.66
N VAL A 28 1.54 -23.45 -5.92
CA VAL A 28 2.43 -22.98 -6.98
C VAL A 28 1.68 -22.74 -8.28
N ASP A 29 2.00 -21.64 -8.96
CA ASP A 29 1.48 -21.36 -10.30
C ASP A 29 1.86 -22.47 -11.28
N GLN A 30 0.88 -22.92 -12.08
CA GLN A 30 1.09 -23.90 -13.14
C GLN A 30 1.39 -23.22 -14.48
N SER A 31 2.31 -22.25 -14.47
CA SER A 31 2.85 -21.64 -15.68
C SER A 31 4.00 -22.48 -16.26
N LEU A 32 4.17 -22.41 -17.58
CA LEU A 32 5.22 -23.14 -18.30
C LEU A 32 6.15 -22.16 -18.98
N ILE A 33 7.44 -22.52 -19.08
CA ILE A 33 8.40 -21.69 -19.79
C ILE A 33 8.21 -21.87 -21.31
N LYS A 34 8.02 -20.75 -22.01
CA LYS A 34 8.20 -20.62 -23.45
C LYS A 34 9.39 -19.68 -23.72
N TYR A 35 9.86 -19.68 -24.97
CA TYR A 35 10.95 -18.82 -25.41
C TYR A 35 10.45 -17.87 -26.50
N ASP A 36 10.93 -16.63 -26.48
CA ASP A 36 10.69 -15.66 -27.55
C ASP A 36 11.60 -15.94 -28.78
N GLU A 37 11.47 -15.12 -29.82
CA GLU A 37 12.28 -15.25 -31.05
C GLU A 37 13.79 -15.10 -30.82
N ASN A 38 14.19 -14.46 -29.71
CA ASN A 38 15.59 -14.24 -29.33
C ASN A 38 16.11 -15.32 -28.36
N GLY A 39 15.28 -16.27 -27.95
CA GLY A 39 15.63 -17.32 -26.99
C GLY A 39 15.53 -16.90 -25.52
N ASN A 40 14.88 -15.79 -25.19
CA ASN A 40 14.62 -15.39 -23.81
C ASN A 40 13.40 -16.14 -23.24
N PRO A 41 13.47 -16.68 -22.01
CA PRO A 41 12.34 -17.37 -21.39
C PRO A 41 11.24 -16.39 -20.96
N TRP A 42 9.98 -16.83 -21.06
CA TRP A 42 8.80 -16.17 -20.51
C TRP A 42 7.80 -17.20 -19.99
N LEU A 43 6.97 -16.80 -19.02
CA LEU A 43 5.98 -17.68 -18.38
C LEU A 43 4.66 -17.64 -19.16
N ALA A 44 4.27 -18.79 -19.69
CA ALA A 44 3.08 -19.03 -20.49
C ALA A 44 1.97 -19.72 -19.68
N TYR A 45 0.73 -19.56 -20.11
CA TYR A 45 -0.47 -20.17 -19.53
C TYR A 45 -1.41 -20.71 -20.64
N GLY A 46 -2.65 -21.11 -20.28
CA GLY A 46 -3.60 -21.71 -21.23
C GLY A 46 -3.82 -20.87 -22.50
N GLY A 47 -3.77 -21.53 -23.66
CA GLY A 47 -3.87 -20.90 -24.98
C GLY A 47 -2.54 -20.52 -25.62
N ASP A 48 -1.48 -20.32 -24.84
CA ASP A 48 -0.16 -19.94 -25.37
C ASP A 48 0.49 -21.06 -26.19
N PHE A 49 0.02 -22.30 -26.07
CA PHE A 49 0.50 -23.46 -26.85
C PHE A 49 -0.42 -23.82 -28.02
N GLY A 50 -1.42 -22.99 -28.32
CA GLY A 50 -2.44 -23.27 -29.33
C GLY A 50 -3.53 -24.24 -28.88
N ASP A 51 -3.55 -24.58 -27.59
CA ASP A 51 -4.56 -25.41 -26.94
C ASP A 51 -5.94 -24.74 -26.91
N THR A 52 -6.98 -25.46 -27.34
CA THR A 52 -8.36 -24.98 -27.38
C THR A 52 -9.37 -26.12 -27.20
N PRO A 53 -10.40 -25.99 -26.34
CA PRO A 53 -10.61 -24.87 -25.42
C PRO A 53 -9.53 -24.82 -24.33
N ASN A 54 -9.35 -23.64 -23.72
CA ASN A 54 -8.47 -23.42 -22.58
C ASN A 54 -9.10 -22.41 -21.60
N ASP A 55 -8.59 -22.39 -20.37
CA ASP A 55 -9.06 -21.50 -19.29
C ASP A 55 -8.01 -20.42 -18.91
N ARG A 56 -7.09 -20.09 -19.83
CA ARG A 56 -6.10 -19.01 -19.67
C ARG A 56 -5.32 -19.06 -18.35
N GLN A 57 -5.28 -17.95 -17.59
CA GLN A 57 -4.53 -17.80 -16.36
C GLN A 57 -5.17 -18.49 -15.14
N PHE A 58 -6.31 -19.19 -15.29
CA PHE A 58 -6.90 -19.93 -14.17
C PHE A 58 -5.97 -21.01 -13.60
N CYS A 59 -4.94 -21.43 -14.34
CA CYS A 59 -3.90 -22.35 -13.85
C CYS A 59 -2.89 -21.71 -12.88
N MET A 60 -2.93 -20.40 -12.65
CA MET A 60 -2.01 -19.66 -11.79
C MET A 60 -2.73 -19.17 -10.53
N ASN A 61 -2.70 -19.97 -9.47
CA ASN A 61 -3.38 -19.68 -8.20
C ASN A 61 -2.43 -19.77 -6.98
N GLY A 62 -1.12 -19.85 -7.24
CA GLY A 62 -0.15 -20.22 -6.23
C GLY A 62 0.14 -19.11 -5.22
N LEU A 63 0.57 -19.52 -4.03
CA LEU A 63 1.28 -18.65 -3.09
C LEU A 63 2.71 -18.33 -3.56
N VAL A 64 3.26 -19.12 -4.50
CA VAL A 64 4.56 -18.90 -5.12
C VAL A 64 4.47 -19.02 -6.65
N PHE A 65 5.37 -18.31 -7.34
CA PHE A 65 5.59 -18.48 -8.77
C PHE A 65 6.11 -19.90 -9.09
N ALA A 66 6.09 -20.28 -10.37
CA ALA A 66 6.55 -21.59 -10.84
C ALA A 66 8.03 -21.89 -10.48
N ASP A 67 8.87 -20.88 -10.32
CA ASP A 67 10.27 -21.01 -9.88
C ASP A 67 10.44 -21.03 -8.33
N ARG A 68 9.32 -20.99 -7.59
CA ARG A 68 9.20 -20.91 -6.12
C ARG A 68 9.57 -19.55 -5.53
N THR A 69 9.76 -18.53 -6.35
CA THR A 69 9.81 -17.15 -5.87
C THR A 69 8.46 -16.79 -5.20
N PRO A 70 8.44 -16.22 -3.99
CA PRO A 70 7.19 -15.94 -3.29
C PRO A 70 6.32 -14.87 -3.96
N HIS A 71 5.00 -15.09 -3.96
CA HIS A 71 4.06 -13.97 -4.05
C HIS A 71 3.97 -13.24 -2.71
N PRO A 72 3.62 -11.94 -2.70
CA PRO A 72 3.41 -11.20 -1.45
C PRO A 72 2.38 -11.83 -0.50
N ALA A 73 1.41 -12.56 -1.06
CA ALA A 73 0.39 -13.29 -0.31
C ALA A 73 0.97 -14.37 0.63
N LEU A 74 2.14 -14.94 0.33
CA LEU A 74 2.78 -15.94 1.20
C LEU A 74 3.12 -15.37 2.58
N THR A 75 3.50 -14.09 2.65
CA THR A 75 3.82 -13.43 3.92
C THR A 75 2.57 -13.24 4.79
N GLU A 76 1.42 -12.92 4.18
CA GLU A 76 0.13 -12.89 4.90
C GLU A 76 -0.26 -14.28 5.41
N ALA A 77 -0.03 -15.32 4.61
CA ALA A 77 -0.27 -16.69 5.01
C ALA A 77 0.58 -17.07 6.23
N LYS A 78 1.90 -16.81 6.17
CA LYS A 78 2.86 -17.07 7.25
C LYS A 78 2.45 -16.41 8.56
N TYR A 79 2.12 -15.11 8.52
CA TYR A 79 1.71 -14.36 9.69
C TYR A 79 0.43 -14.91 10.32
N GLN A 80 -0.60 -15.14 9.51
CA GLN A 80 -1.87 -15.65 10.03
C GLN A 80 -1.75 -17.10 10.57
N GLN A 81 -0.82 -17.88 10.03
CA GLN A 81 -0.52 -19.26 10.42
C GLN A 81 0.47 -19.40 11.58
N GLN A 82 0.94 -18.30 12.17
CA GLN A 82 1.95 -18.37 13.23
C GLN A 82 1.44 -19.11 14.48
N PHE A 83 2.35 -19.82 15.15
CA PHE A 83 2.02 -20.67 16.31
C PHE A 83 2.14 -19.98 17.67
N PHE A 84 2.51 -18.69 17.69
CA PHE A 84 2.53 -17.88 18.91
C PHE A 84 1.55 -16.72 18.76
N GLN A 85 0.60 -16.63 19.69
CA GLN A 85 -0.37 -15.55 19.78
C GLN A 85 0.09 -14.56 20.84
N PHE A 86 -0.21 -13.28 20.62
CA PHE A 86 0.25 -12.21 21.49
C PHE A 86 -0.89 -11.30 21.93
N ARG A 87 -0.83 -10.84 23.18
CA ARG A 87 -1.65 -9.74 23.70
C ARG A 87 -0.77 -8.79 24.48
N LEU A 88 -1.06 -7.49 24.36
CA LEU A 88 -0.40 -6.45 25.14
C LEU A 88 -1.39 -5.87 26.15
N SER A 89 -1.01 -5.83 27.42
CA SER A 89 -1.75 -5.14 28.49
C SER A 89 -0.79 -4.30 29.32
N GLY A 90 -0.91 -2.98 29.22
CA GLY A 90 0.11 -2.07 29.76
C GLY A 90 1.46 -2.32 29.09
N GLN A 91 2.47 -2.71 29.88
CA GLN A 91 3.82 -3.07 29.43
C GLN A 91 4.06 -4.59 29.45
N THR A 92 3.02 -5.39 29.68
CA THR A 92 3.12 -6.85 29.74
C THR A 92 2.65 -7.47 28.43
N ILE A 93 3.53 -8.26 27.81
CA ILE A 93 3.23 -9.11 26.66
C ILE A 93 2.81 -10.49 27.21
N GLU A 94 1.60 -10.92 26.90
CA GLU A 94 1.16 -12.30 27.06
C GLU A 94 1.45 -13.05 25.75
N VAL A 95 2.30 -14.08 25.81
CA VAL A 95 2.56 -15.01 24.72
C VAL A 95 1.79 -16.30 24.99
N THR A 96 1.01 -16.77 24.00
CA THR A 96 0.28 -18.05 24.06
C THR A 96 0.78 -18.97 22.95
N SER A 97 1.14 -20.20 23.28
CA SER A 97 1.56 -21.22 22.30
C SER A 97 0.33 -21.93 21.71
N GLU A 98 0.24 -22.01 20.39
CA GLU A 98 -0.74 -22.83 19.66
C GLU A 98 -0.16 -24.21 19.31
N TYR A 99 1.10 -24.52 19.68
CA TYR A 99 1.61 -25.88 19.58
C TYR A 99 0.83 -26.84 20.50
N LEU A 100 0.71 -28.10 20.07
CA LEU A 100 0.00 -29.16 20.80
C LEU A 100 0.94 -30.12 21.55
N PHE A 101 2.21 -30.20 21.16
CA PHE A 101 3.12 -31.24 21.65
C PHE A 101 4.49 -30.72 22.12
N ARG A 102 5.08 -29.76 21.41
CA ARG A 102 6.43 -29.27 21.72
C ARG A 102 6.42 -28.03 22.59
N HIS A 103 7.44 -27.95 23.44
CA HIS A 103 7.81 -26.75 24.17
C HIS A 103 8.50 -25.74 23.24
N SER A 104 8.60 -24.48 23.63
CA SER A 104 9.33 -23.44 22.89
C SER A 104 10.85 -23.50 23.12
N ASP A 105 11.44 -24.67 22.89
CA ASP A 105 12.86 -24.99 23.18
C ASP A 105 13.87 -24.42 22.17
N ASN A 106 13.40 -23.75 21.12
CA ASN A 106 14.23 -23.08 20.11
C ASN A 106 13.60 -21.73 19.73
N GLU A 107 13.11 -20.97 20.70
CA GLU A 107 12.45 -19.69 20.47
C GLU A 107 12.93 -18.60 21.40
N LEU A 108 13.33 -17.48 20.79
CA LEU A 108 13.75 -16.24 21.44
C LEU A 108 12.82 -15.12 20.98
N LEU A 109 12.17 -14.43 21.92
CA LEU A 109 11.36 -13.26 21.60
C LEU A 109 12.25 -12.02 21.57
N HIS A 110 12.38 -11.40 20.40
CA HIS A 110 12.94 -10.06 20.25
C HIS A 110 11.82 -9.03 20.31
N TRP A 111 12.04 -7.94 21.04
CA TRP A 111 11.14 -6.79 21.05
C TRP A 111 11.91 -5.51 20.70
N MET A 112 11.24 -4.59 20.02
CA MET A 112 11.76 -3.28 19.66
C MET A 112 10.67 -2.22 19.82
N VAL A 113 11.04 -1.10 20.41
CA VAL A 113 10.22 0.12 20.46
C VAL A 113 10.84 1.16 19.55
N ALA A 114 10.03 1.74 18.66
CA ALA A 114 10.45 2.78 17.73
C ALA A 114 9.45 3.94 17.67
N LEU A 115 9.94 5.16 17.49
CA LEU A 115 9.14 6.36 17.23
C LEU A 115 9.22 6.69 15.74
N ASP A 116 8.12 6.53 15.00
CA ASP A 116 8.06 6.79 13.55
C ASP A 116 9.24 6.18 12.76
N GLY A 117 9.57 4.92 13.10
CA GLY A 117 10.67 4.15 12.52
C GLY A 117 12.07 4.47 13.05
N LYS A 118 12.18 5.28 14.11
CA LYS A 118 13.46 5.54 14.81
C LYS A 118 13.54 4.64 16.04
N PRO A 119 14.46 3.65 16.10
CA PRO A 119 14.59 2.76 17.25
C PRO A 119 14.93 3.54 18.52
N LEU A 120 14.26 3.21 19.62
CA LEU A 120 14.48 3.81 20.94
C LEU A 120 14.98 2.80 21.97
N ALA A 121 14.41 1.60 21.96
CA ALA A 121 14.77 0.52 22.87
C ALA A 121 14.54 -0.84 22.21
N SER A 122 15.31 -1.83 22.61
CA SER A 122 15.11 -3.21 22.20
C SER A 122 15.63 -4.18 23.26
N GLY A 123 15.22 -5.43 23.14
CA GLY A 123 15.71 -6.50 24.00
C GLY A 123 15.26 -7.86 23.50
N GLU A 124 15.69 -8.90 24.21
CA GLU A 124 15.37 -10.29 23.90
C GLU A 124 15.05 -11.06 25.18
N VAL A 125 14.12 -11.99 25.08
CA VAL A 125 13.66 -12.82 26.20
C VAL A 125 13.43 -14.25 25.69
N PRO A 126 14.11 -15.27 26.27
CA PRO A 126 13.84 -16.66 25.93
C PRO A 126 12.38 -17.01 26.17
N LEU A 127 11.77 -17.72 25.22
CA LEU A 127 10.44 -18.27 25.43
C LEU A 127 10.56 -19.62 26.12
N ASP A 128 9.81 -19.80 27.20
CA ASP A 128 9.73 -21.03 28.00
C ASP A 128 8.25 -21.42 28.15
N VAL A 129 7.59 -21.67 27.01
CA VAL A 129 6.14 -21.87 26.89
C VAL A 129 5.83 -23.31 26.52
N ALA A 130 5.10 -23.99 27.41
CA ALA A 130 4.55 -25.32 27.15
C ALA A 130 3.48 -25.28 26.03
N PRO A 131 3.15 -26.42 25.39
CA PRO A 131 2.04 -26.50 24.45
C PRO A 131 0.75 -25.97 25.07
N GLN A 132 -0.01 -25.12 24.35
CA GLN A 132 -1.23 -24.46 24.83
C GLN A 132 -1.02 -23.53 26.06
N GLY A 133 0.22 -23.39 26.52
CA GLY A 133 0.60 -22.61 27.69
C GLY A 133 0.71 -21.12 27.38
N LYS A 134 0.97 -20.36 28.46
CA LYS A 134 1.15 -18.92 28.43
C LYS A 134 2.42 -18.51 29.16
N GLN A 135 3.08 -17.47 28.69
CA GLN A 135 4.17 -16.78 29.39
C GLN A 135 3.88 -15.28 29.39
N LEU A 136 4.11 -14.66 30.54
CA LEU A 136 4.04 -13.21 30.70
C LEU A 136 5.45 -12.64 30.65
N ILE A 137 5.64 -11.61 29.84
CA ILE A 137 6.90 -10.90 29.68
C ILE A 137 6.62 -9.43 29.98
N GLU A 138 7.17 -8.96 31.09
CA GLU A 138 7.12 -7.54 31.45
C GLU A 138 8.27 -6.81 30.76
N LEU A 139 7.93 -5.81 29.95
CA LEU A 139 8.93 -4.95 29.34
C LEU A 139 9.62 -4.09 30.43
N PRO A 140 10.90 -3.75 30.27
CA PRO A 140 11.55 -2.78 31.13
C PRO A 140 10.88 -1.41 30.99
N GLU A 141 11.21 -0.48 31.88
CA GLU A 141 10.75 0.91 31.76
C GLU A 141 11.09 1.47 30.38
N LEU A 142 10.05 1.80 29.61
CA LEU A 142 10.18 2.27 28.24
C LEU A 142 10.51 3.77 28.20
N PRO A 143 11.46 4.19 27.33
CA PRO A 143 11.79 5.60 27.18
C PRO A 143 10.58 6.40 26.67
N GLN A 144 10.28 7.51 27.33
CA GLN A 144 9.22 8.44 26.92
C GLN A 144 9.84 9.52 26.01
N PRO A 145 9.55 9.53 24.70
CA PRO A 145 10.09 10.55 23.82
C PRO A 145 9.39 11.90 24.07
N GLU A 146 10.18 12.98 24.11
CA GLU A 146 9.63 14.34 24.12
C GLU A 146 9.14 14.79 22.74
N SER A 147 9.64 14.18 21.67
CA SER A 147 9.25 14.52 20.31
C SER A 147 7.88 13.94 19.93
N ALA A 148 7.15 14.67 19.08
CA ALA A 148 5.91 14.20 18.49
C ALA A 148 6.12 12.96 17.61
N GLY A 149 5.07 12.14 17.51
CA GLY A 149 5.04 10.92 16.71
C GLY A 149 4.31 9.78 17.39
N GLN A 150 4.21 8.66 16.68
CA GLN A 150 3.61 7.43 17.19
C GLN A 150 4.70 6.46 17.65
N LEU A 151 4.62 6.02 18.91
CA LEU A 151 5.42 4.89 19.39
C LEU A 151 4.81 3.58 18.91
N TRP A 152 5.67 2.67 18.47
CA TRP A 152 5.33 1.32 18.05
C TRP A 152 6.16 0.30 18.82
N LEU A 153 5.51 -0.75 19.30
CA LEU A 153 6.15 -1.96 19.80
C LEU A 153 6.04 -3.04 18.73
N THR A 154 7.17 -3.54 18.26
CA THR A 154 7.25 -4.70 17.36
C THR A 154 7.91 -5.85 18.11
N VAL A 155 7.33 -7.05 17.99
CA VAL A 155 7.93 -8.27 18.52
C VAL A 155 8.12 -9.31 17.41
N HIS A 156 9.19 -10.08 17.50
CA HIS A 156 9.50 -11.19 16.61
C HIS A 156 9.90 -12.41 17.43
N VAL A 157 9.40 -13.59 17.06
CA VAL A 157 9.93 -14.87 17.57
C VAL A 157 10.96 -15.37 16.58
N VAL A 158 12.18 -15.54 17.06
CA VAL A 158 13.35 -15.97 16.30
C VAL A 158 13.76 -17.35 16.77
N GLN A 159 14.11 -18.22 15.83
CA GLN A 159 14.69 -19.53 16.11
C GLN A 159 16.21 -19.43 16.10
N PRO A 160 16.89 -19.40 17.25
CA PRO A 160 18.34 -19.16 17.30
C PRO A 160 19.15 -20.31 16.69
N ASN A 161 18.66 -21.55 16.77
CA ASN A 161 19.33 -22.71 16.18
C ASN A 161 18.65 -23.13 14.88
N ALA A 162 19.47 -23.53 13.91
CA ALA A 162 18.99 -24.11 12.66
C ALA A 162 18.27 -25.44 12.90
N THR A 163 17.32 -25.76 12.03
CA THR A 163 16.60 -27.03 12.02
C THR A 163 16.80 -27.73 10.67
N ALA A 164 16.17 -28.87 10.47
CA ALA A 164 16.16 -29.52 9.16
C ALA A 164 15.46 -28.70 8.06
N TRP A 165 14.63 -27.71 8.42
CA TRP A 165 13.81 -26.93 7.49
C TRP A 165 14.01 -25.41 7.59
N SER A 166 14.79 -24.94 8.58
CA SER A 166 15.04 -23.51 8.79
C SER A 166 16.51 -23.24 9.07
N GLU A 167 16.99 -22.11 8.58
CA GLU A 167 18.29 -21.58 9.00
C GLU A 167 18.22 -21.06 10.45
N ALA A 168 19.39 -20.90 11.07
CA ALA A 168 19.50 -20.19 12.34
C ALA A 168 19.10 -18.71 12.14
N GLY A 169 18.33 -18.16 13.07
CA GLY A 169 17.76 -16.81 12.96
C GLY A 169 16.42 -16.75 12.23
N HIS A 170 15.78 -17.88 11.90
CA HIS A 170 14.48 -17.89 11.24
C HIS A 170 13.39 -17.21 12.10
N ILE A 171 12.72 -16.20 11.54
CA ILE A 171 11.58 -15.53 12.17
C ILE A 171 10.31 -16.36 11.94
N SER A 172 9.71 -16.90 13.00
CA SER A 172 8.53 -17.76 12.91
C SER A 172 7.21 -17.05 13.20
N ALA A 173 7.23 -15.94 13.94
CA ALA A 173 6.05 -15.15 14.29
C ALA A 173 6.44 -13.68 14.52
N TRP A 174 5.49 -12.77 14.32
CA TRP A 174 5.64 -11.38 14.73
C TRP A 174 4.31 -10.76 15.10
N GLN A 175 4.35 -9.59 15.73
CA GLN A 175 3.18 -8.77 16.02
C GLN A 175 3.61 -7.32 16.27
N GLN A 176 2.73 -6.37 16.00
CA GLN A 176 3.00 -4.95 16.24
C GLN A 176 1.81 -4.25 16.92
N TRP A 177 2.09 -3.36 17.86
CA TRP A 177 1.09 -2.50 18.50
C TRP A 177 1.52 -1.05 18.48
N ARG A 178 0.53 -0.17 18.35
CA ARG A 178 0.68 1.24 18.73
C ARG A 178 0.76 1.33 20.26
N LEU A 179 1.71 2.12 20.75
CA LEU A 179 1.79 2.55 22.13
C LEU A 179 1.27 4.00 22.24
N ALA A 180 1.92 4.84 23.04
CA ALA A 180 1.58 6.25 23.15
C ALA A 180 1.81 7.01 21.84
N GLU A 181 0.98 8.02 21.60
CA GLU A 181 1.09 8.96 20.49
C GLU A 181 1.20 10.36 21.08
N ASN A 182 2.26 11.08 20.72
CA ASN A 182 2.44 12.48 21.05
C ASN A 182 2.09 13.31 19.82
N LEU A 183 0.91 13.95 19.83
CA LEU A 183 0.48 14.78 18.72
C LEU A 183 1.37 16.03 18.61
N SER A 184 1.74 16.38 17.38
CA SER A 184 2.49 17.61 17.13
C SER A 184 1.59 18.82 17.36
N VAL A 185 1.95 19.65 18.33
CA VAL A 185 1.29 20.95 18.61
C VAL A 185 2.13 22.14 18.17
N THR A 186 3.31 21.89 17.59
CA THR A 186 4.20 22.94 17.11
C THR A 186 3.69 23.47 15.78
N LEU A 187 3.38 24.77 15.74
CA LEU A 187 3.10 25.47 14.50
C LEU A 187 4.36 25.47 13.62
N PRO A 188 4.23 25.26 12.30
CA PRO A 188 5.35 25.41 11.38
C PRO A 188 5.97 26.80 11.51
N ALA A 189 7.29 26.90 11.32
CA ALA A 189 7.96 28.19 11.32
C ALA A 189 7.35 29.10 10.24
N ALA A 190 7.10 30.36 10.60
CA ALA A 190 6.57 31.34 9.66
C ALA A 190 7.51 31.46 8.45
N SER A 191 6.91 31.47 7.27
CA SER A 191 7.68 31.59 6.03
C SER A 191 8.25 33.01 5.88
N HIS A 192 9.49 33.10 5.41
CA HIS A 192 10.16 34.39 5.15
C HIS A 192 9.94 34.89 3.71
N ALA A 193 9.30 34.10 2.86
CA ALA A 193 9.01 34.39 1.47
C ALA A 193 7.52 34.12 1.19
N ILE A 194 6.98 34.73 0.14
CA ILE A 194 5.60 34.54 -0.30
C ILE A 194 5.64 34.11 -1.77
N PRO A 195 4.91 33.05 -2.16
CA PRO A 195 4.86 32.62 -3.55
C PRO A 195 4.16 33.66 -4.43
N HIS A 196 4.70 33.91 -5.62
CA HIS A 196 4.15 34.86 -6.57
C HIS A 196 3.21 34.15 -7.56
N LEU A 197 1.97 34.63 -7.66
CA LEU A 197 0.99 34.15 -8.64
C LEU A 197 1.01 35.01 -9.91
N THR A 198 1.25 34.37 -11.05
CA THR A 198 1.08 34.96 -12.38
C THR A 198 -0.14 34.31 -13.05
N THR A 199 -1.08 35.13 -13.50
CA THR A 199 -2.30 34.66 -14.17
C THR A 199 -2.24 34.95 -15.66
N SER A 200 -2.51 33.92 -16.47
CA SER A 200 -2.77 34.06 -17.92
C SER A 200 -4.10 33.39 -18.26
N GLU A 201 -4.62 33.59 -19.48
CA GLU A 201 -5.84 32.90 -19.94
C GLU A 201 -5.71 31.37 -19.89
N MET A 202 -4.51 30.84 -20.15
CA MET A 202 -4.24 29.40 -20.22
C MET A 202 -3.94 28.79 -18.85
N ASP A 203 -3.22 29.51 -17.98
CA ASP A 203 -2.66 28.91 -16.78
C ASP A 203 -2.61 29.87 -15.58
N PHE A 204 -2.65 29.28 -14.38
CA PHE A 204 -2.13 29.89 -13.17
C PHE A 204 -0.71 29.36 -12.91
N CYS A 205 0.27 30.26 -12.85
CA CYS A 205 1.66 29.93 -12.56
C CYS A 205 2.05 30.47 -11.19
N ILE A 206 2.57 29.61 -10.32
CA ILE A 206 3.04 29.98 -8.97
C ILE A 206 4.55 29.80 -8.94
N GLU A 207 5.30 30.80 -8.50
CA GLU A 207 6.76 30.77 -8.41
C GLU A 207 7.25 31.10 -6.99
N LEU A 208 8.24 30.34 -6.50
CA LEU A 208 8.90 30.59 -5.23
C LEU A 208 10.35 30.10 -5.29
N GLY A 209 11.30 31.03 -5.28
CA GLY A 209 12.72 30.69 -5.44
C GLY A 209 12.97 29.97 -6.76
N ASN A 210 13.51 28.75 -6.70
CA ASN A 210 13.74 27.91 -7.87
C ASN A 210 12.58 26.95 -8.19
N LYS A 211 11.45 27.04 -7.50
CA LYS A 211 10.29 26.16 -7.71
C LYS A 211 9.20 26.88 -8.50
N ARG A 212 8.54 26.14 -9.40
CA ARG A 212 7.37 26.63 -10.15
C ARG A 212 6.30 25.56 -10.29
N TRP A 213 5.04 25.96 -10.15
CA TRP A 213 3.85 25.13 -10.37
C TRP A 213 2.97 25.76 -11.44
N GLN A 214 2.51 24.98 -12.41
CA GLN A 214 1.60 25.42 -13.48
C GLN A 214 0.30 24.64 -13.42
N PHE A 215 -0.80 25.35 -13.22
CA PHE A 215 -2.15 24.81 -13.28
C PHE A 215 -2.83 25.24 -14.56
N ASN A 216 -3.23 24.29 -15.38
CA ASN A 216 -3.93 24.59 -16.62
C ASN A 216 -5.40 24.92 -16.33
N ARG A 217 -5.85 26.09 -16.78
CA ARG A 217 -7.19 26.63 -16.46
C ARG A 217 -8.31 25.96 -17.25
N GLN A 218 -8.03 25.39 -18.41
CA GLN A 218 -9.03 24.67 -19.22
C GLN A 218 -9.31 23.27 -18.65
N SER A 219 -8.26 22.58 -18.21
CA SER A 219 -8.37 21.23 -17.65
C SER A 219 -8.55 21.22 -16.13
N GLY A 220 -8.12 22.26 -15.42
CA GLY A 220 -8.15 22.39 -13.96
C GLY A 220 -7.13 21.52 -13.22
N PHE A 221 -6.10 21.00 -13.89
CA PHE A 221 -5.08 20.15 -13.26
C PHE A 221 -3.73 20.85 -13.16
N LEU A 222 -2.93 20.42 -12.18
CA LEU A 222 -1.50 20.70 -12.14
C LEU A 222 -0.84 19.99 -13.33
N SER A 223 -0.52 20.75 -14.37
CA SER A 223 0.00 20.24 -15.64
C SER A 223 1.51 20.07 -15.62
N GLN A 224 2.22 20.85 -14.80
CA GLN A 224 3.66 20.78 -14.68
C GLN A 224 4.19 21.37 -13.37
N MET A 225 5.36 20.88 -12.94
CA MET A 225 6.19 21.48 -11.90
C MET A 225 7.64 21.61 -12.37
N TRP A 226 8.37 22.59 -11.84
CA TRP A 226 9.80 22.75 -12.07
C TRP A 226 10.57 22.89 -10.77
N ILE A 227 11.79 22.35 -10.80
CA ILE A 227 12.85 22.66 -9.85
C ILE A 227 14.06 23.13 -10.68
N GLY A 228 14.37 24.42 -10.60
CA GLY A 228 15.21 25.10 -11.60
C GLY A 228 14.58 25.00 -12.99
N ASP A 229 15.37 24.61 -13.98
CA ASP A 229 14.89 24.45 -15.37
C ASP A 229 14.29 23.07 -15.65
N LYS A 230 14.32 22.14 -14.68
CA LYS A 230 13.92 20.74 -14.89
C LYS A 230 12.42 20.55 -14.67
N LYS A 231 11.72 20.09 -15.71
CA LYS A 231 10.34 19.59 -15.60
C LYS A 231 10.28 18.34 -14.72
N GLN A 232 9.26 18.23 -13.88
CA GLN A 232 9.10 17.11 -12.95
C GLN A 232 8.00 16.13 -13.37
N LEU A 233 7.04 16.55 -14.21
CA LEU A 233 5.90 15.74 -14.64
C LEU A 233 5.96 15.46 -16.16
N LEU A 234 5.69 14.22 -16.55
CA LEU A 234 5.42 13.82 -17.93
C LEU A 234 3.92 13.84 -18.24
N THR A 235 3.08 13.54 -17.25
CA THR A 235 1.62 13.69 -17.33
C THR A 235 1.09 14.54 -16.16
N PRO A 236 0.00 15.30 -16.36
CA PRO A 236 -0.62 16.09 -15.29
C PRO A 236 -1.03 15.25 -14.08
N LEU A 237 -1.04 15.86 -12.90
CA LEU A 237 -1.59 15.24 -11.69
C LEU A 237 -3.13 15.28 -11.72
N ARG A 238 -3.76 14.11 -11.77
CA ARG A 238 -5.21 13.96 -11.98
C ARG A 238 -5.80 12.93 -11.03
N ASP A 239 -7.10 13.01 -10.79
CA ASP A 239 -7.85 11.98 -10.07
C ASP A 239 -7.85 10.65 -10.82
N GLN A 240 -7.88 9.57 -10.05
CA GLN A 240 -7.99 8.21 -10.54
C GLN A 240 -8.97 7.42 -9.68
N PHE A 241 -10.02 6.88 -10.32
CA PHE A 241 -11.09 6.10 -9.66
C PHE A 241 -11.12 4.63 -10.04
N THR A 242 -10.35 4.25 -11.07
CA THR A 242 -10.26 2.89 -11.61
C THR A 242 -8.93 2.27 -11.26
N ARG A 243 -8.82 0.95 -11.45
CA ARG A 243 -7.57 0.18 -11.42
C ARG A 243 -7.43 -0.75 -12.62
N ALA A 244 -6.19 -1.14 -12.94
CA ALA A 244 -5.97 -2.30 -13.79
C ALA A 244 -6.55 -3.53 -13.06
N PRO A 245 -7.58 -4.20 -13.62
CA PRO A 245 -8.39 -5.16 -12.87
C PRO A 245 -7.55 -6.38 -12.47
N LEU A 246 -7.74 -6.84 -11.23
CA LEU A 246 -7.15 -8.08 -10.73
C LEU A 246 -7.88 -9.30 -11.32
N ASP A 247 -7.31 -10.50 -11.25
CA ASP A 247 -8.05 -11.74 -11.57
C ASP A 247 -9.36 -11.84 -10.79
N ASN A 248 -9.37 -11.42 -9.51
CA ASN A 248 -10.57 -11.37 -8.68
C ASN A 248 -11.64 -10.37 -9.17
N ASP A 249 -11.23 -9.31 -9.88
CA ASP A 249 -12.17 -8.33 -10.45
C ASP A 249 -12.80 -8.83 -11.76
N ILE A 250 -12.04 -9.66 -12.50
CA ILE A 250 -12.41 -10.23 -13.79
C ILE A 250 -13.29 -11.47 -13.59
N GLY A 251 -12.91 -12.34 -12.66
CA GLY A 251 -13.57 -13.63 -12.43
C GLY A 251 -13.57 -14.47 -13.71
N VAL A 252 -14.75 -14.98 -14.07
CA VAL A 252 -14.96 -15.79 -15.28
C VAL A 252 -15.43 -14.95 -16.48
N SER A 253 -15.42 -13.61 -16.40
CA SER A 253 -15.86 -12.76 -17.50
C SER A 253 -14.89 -12.84 -18.67
N GLU A 254 -15.41 -13.06 -19.87
CA GLU A 254 -14.62 -13.16 -21.10
C GLU A 254 -15.25 -12.35 -22.22
N ALA A 255 -14.45 -11.93 -23.20
CA ALA A 255 -14.93 -11.16 -24.35
C ALA A 255 -16.09 -11.85 -25.10
N THR A 256 -16.10 -13.18 -25.15
CA THR A 256 -17.13 -14.01 -25.80
C THR A 256 -18.33 -14.32 -24.90
N ARG A 257 -18.17 -14.22 -23.58
CA ARG A 257 -19.21 -14.51 -22.58
C ARG A 257 -18.99 -13.65 -21.34
N ILE A 258 -19.56 -12.45 -21.37
CA ILE A 258 -19.46 -11.46 -20.30
C ILE A 258 -20.19 -11.95 -19.05
N ASP A 259 -19.54 -11.90 -17.89
CA ASP A 259 -20.20 -12.03 -16.59
C ASP A 259 -20.55 -10.64 -16.04
N PRO A 260 -21.83 -10.21 -16.09
CA PRO A 260 -22.23 -8.88 -15.65
C PRO A 260 -22.05 -8.64 -14.14
N ASN A 261 -21.79 -9.69 -13.36
CA ASN A 261 -21.54 -9.56 -11.92
C ASN A 261 -20.09 -9.33 -11.55
N ALA A 262 -19.14 -9.61 -12.45
CA ALA A 262 -17.74 -9.30 -12.25
C ALA A 262 -17.55 -7.78 -12.03
N TRP A 263 -16.68 -7.41 -11.08
CA TRP A 263 -16.45 -6.01 -10.75
C TRP A 263 -15.99 -5.21 -11.97
N VAL A 264 -15.09 -5.77 -12.78
CA VAL A 264 -14.61 -5.13 -14.00
C VAL A 264 -15.75 -4.81 -14.97
N GLU A 265 -16.74 -5.70 -15.09
CA GLU A 265 -17.88 -5.51 -16.01
C GLU A 265 -18.86 -4.48 -15.47
N ARG A 266 -19.08 -4.44 -14.15
CA ARG A 266 -19.85 -3.37 -13.51
C ARG A 266 -19.21 -2.01 -13.73
N TRP A 267 -17.89 -1.90 -13.54
CA TRP A 267 -17.14 -0.65 -13.77
C TRP A 267 -17.13 -0.23 -15.24
N LYS A 268 -16.94 -1.18 -16.17
CA LYS A 268 -17.02 -0.93 -17.62
C LYS A 268 -18.41 -0.44 -18.02
N ALA A 269 -19.47 -1.15 -17.61
CA ALA A 269 -20.85 -0.79 -17.93
C ALA A 269 -21.27 0.57 -17.33
N ALA A 270 -20.75 0.91 -16.15
CA ALA A 270 -20.95 2.22 -15.52
C ALA A 270 -20.10 3.34 -16.13
N GLY A 271 -19.21 3.02 -17.09
CA GLY A 271 -18.36 4.00 -17.77
C GLY A 271 -17.18 4.50 -16.94
N HIS A 272 -16.80 3.83 -15.84
CA HIS A 272 -15.71 4.31 -14.96
C HIS A 272 -14.38 4.47 -15.71
N TYR A 273 -14.10 3.58 -16.66
CA TYR A 273 -12.88 3.62 -17.49
C TYR A 273 -12.95 4.63 -18.66
N GLN A 274 -14.15 5.15 -18.96
CA GLN A 274 -14.40 6.06 -20.09
C GLN A 274 -14.85 7.45 -19.62
N ALA A 275 -15.05 7.64 -18.32
CA ALA A 275 -15.59 8.87 -17.77
C ALA A 275 -14.64 10.04 -18.02
N GLU A 276 -15.17 11.11 -18.58
CA GLU A 276 -14.41 12.32 -18.88
C GLU A 276 -14.61 13.35 -17.77
N ALA A 277 -13.54 14.07 -17.44
CA ALA A 277 -13.58 15.13 -16.43
C ALA A 277 -14.11 16.43 -17.07
N ALA A 278 -15.28 16.88 -16.63
CA ALA A 278 -15.80 18.21 -16.89
C ALA A 278 -15.32 19.16 -15.78
N LEU A 279 -14.61 20.22 -16.15
CA LEU A 279 -14.20 21.27 -15.22
C LEU A 279 -15.40 22.14 -14.86
N LEU A 280 -15.73 22.23 -13.57
CA LEU A 280 -16.81 23.07 -13.05
C LEU A 280 -16.28 24.39 -12.47
N GLN A 281 -15.09 24.37 -11.86
CA GLN A 281 -14.46 25.55 -11.28
C GLN A 281 -12.94 25.42 -11.32
N CYS A 282 -12.24 26.53 -11.62
CA CYS A 282 -10.80 26.69 -11.45
C CYS A 282 -10.50 28.16 -11.11
N THR A 283 -10.17 28.43 -9.84
CA THR A 283 -9.90 29.78 -9.33
C THR A 283 -8.57 29.82 -8.60
N ALA A 284 -8.00 31.03 -8.48
CA ALA A 284 -6.77 31.28 -7.77
C ALA A 284 -6.94 32.51 -6.87
N ASP A 285 -6.49 32.39 -5.62
CA ASP A 285 -6.55 33.43 -4.59
C ASP A 285 -5.16 33.62 -3.97
N THR A 286 -4.73 34.87 -3.83
CA THR A 286 -3.50 35.21 -3.09
C THR A 286 -3.86 35.45 -1.63
N LEU A 287 -3.26 34.68 -0.73
CA LEU A 287 -3.40 34.81 0.72
C LEU A 287 -2.21 35.60 1.29
N ALA A 288 -2.24 35.87 2.60
CA ALA A 288 -1.18 36.61 3.28
C ALA A 288 0.19 35.91 3.21
N ASP A 289 0.21 34.58 3.20
CA ASP A 289 1.42 33.75 3.29
C ASP A 289 1.49 32.63 2.23
N ALA A 290 0.52 32.58 1.31
CA ALA A 290 0.34 31.47 0.37
C ALA A 290 -0.43 31.88 -0.89
N VAL A 291 -0.42 31.01 -1.90
CA VAL A 291 -1.36 31.03 -3.03
C VAL A 291 -2.27 29.81 -2.92
N LEU A 292 -3.57 30.01 -3.12
CA LEU A 292 -4.59 28.97 -3.07
C LEU A 292 -5.20 28.77 -4.46
N ILE A 293 -5.10 27.57 -5.00
CA ILE A 293 -5.84 27.15 -6.20
C ILE A 293 -7.01 26.28 -5.79
N THR A 294 -8.22 26.60 -6.26
CA THR A 294 -9.44 25.81 -5.99
C THR A 294 -9.99 25.23 -7.27
N THR A 295 -10.21 23.91 -7.31
CA THR A 295 -10.74 23.23 -8.50
C THR A 295 -11.92 22.33 -8.15
N VAL A 296 -12.87 22.23 -9.07
CA VAL A 296 -14.00 21.31 -8.98
C VAL A 296 -14.19 20.63 -10.33
N HIS A 297 -14.23 19.30 -10.32
CA HIS A 297 -14.42 18.48 -11.51
C HIS A 297 -15.58 17.51 -11.30
N ALA A 298 -16.35 17.27 -12.37
CA ALA A 298 -17.33 16.19 -12.43
C ALA A 298 -16.90 15.16 -13.48
N TRP A 299 -16.82 13.88 -13.10
CA TRP A 299 -16.60 12.79 -14.05
C TRP A 299 -17.93 12.28 -14.53
N GLN A 300 -18.15 12.32 -15.84
CA GLN A 300 -19.42 12.02 -16.44
C GLN A 300 -19.32 10.94 -17.51
N TYR A 301 -20.36 10.12 -17.61
CA TYR A 301 -20.54 9.16 -18.68
C TYR A 301 -22.00 9.15 -19.11
N GLN A 302 -22.24 9.37 -20.41
CA GLN A 302 -23.60 9.39 -21.00
C GLN A 302 -24.60 10.29 -20.22
N GLY A 303 -24.15 11.49 -19.84
CA GLY A 303 -24.96 12.47 -19.11
C GLY A 303 -25.15 12.18 -17.61
N LYS A 304 -24.57 11.10 -17.08
CA LYS A 304 -24.59 10.79 -15.64
C LYS A 304 -23.28 11.22 -14.98
N THR A 305 -23.38 12.00 -13.90
CA THR A 305 -22.24 12.30 -13.03
C THR A 305 -21.96 11.13 -12.10
N LEU A 306 -20.75 10.58 -12.18
CA LEU A 306 -20.30 9.45 -11.37
C LEU A 306 -19.57 9.92 -10.11
N PHE A 307 -18.69 10.92 -10.29
CA PHE A 307 -17.83 11.44 -9.24
C PHE A 307 -17.77 12.96 -9.32
N ILE A 308 -17.69 13.64 -8.17
CA ILE A 308 -17.33 15.05 -8.10
C ILE A 308 -16.11 15.18 -7.18
N SER A 309 -15.01 15.75 -7.69
CA SER A 309 -13.80 15.99 -6.90
C SER A 309 -13.61 17.48 -6.71
N ARG A 310 -13.57 17.92 -5.46
CA ARG A 310 -13.29 19.30 -5.03
C ARG A 310 -11.92 19.33 -4.40
N LYS A 311 -11.06 20.23 -4.85
CA LYS A 311 -9.69 20.30 -4.38
C LYS A 311 -9.27 21.70 -4.05
N THR A 312 -8.37 21.80 -3.08
CA THR A 312 -7.55 22.97 -2.87
C THR A 312 -6.08 22.61 -2.92
N TYR A 313 -5.29 23.48 -3.55
CA TYR A 313 -3.84 23.43 -3.56
C TYR A 313 -3.33 24.70 -2.91
N ARG A 314 -2.83 24.60 -1.67
CA ARG A 314 -2.25 25.72 -0.94
C ARG A 314 -0.73 25.63 -1.02
N ILE A 315 -0.13 26.51 -1.80
CA ILE A 315 1.33 26.64 -1.92
C ILE A 315 1.77 27.77 -0.99
N ASP A 316 2.57 27.46 0.02
CA ASP A 316 3.03 28.45 1.00
C ASP A 316 4.47 28.92 0.77
N GLY A 317 4.92 29.87 1.58
CA GLY A 317 6.26 30.41 1.54
C GLY A 317 7.40 29.46 1.90
N SER A 318 7.10 28.25 2.40
CA SER A 318 8.09 27.18 2.58
C SER A 318 8.30 26.38 1.28
N GLY A 319 7.45 26.61 0.29
CA GLY A 319 7.43 25.88 -0.98
C GLY A 319 6.90 24.46 -0.83
N GLN A 320 6.03 24.24 0.15
CA GLN A 320 5.19 23.07 0.29
C GLN A 320 3.85 23.33 -0.39
N MET A 321 3.27 22.28 -1.01
CA MET A 321 1.94 22.32 -1.61
C MET A 321 1.05 21.35 -0.84
N ALA A 322 0.16 21.89 -0.01
CA ALA A 322 -0.87 21.10 0.64
C ALA A 322 -2.03 20.87 -0.33
N ILE A 323 -2.38 19.60 -0.56
CA ILE A 323 -3.49 19.20 -1.43
C ILE A 323 -4.60 18.64 -0.54
N THR A 324 -5.75 19.29 -0.52
CA THR A 324 -6.97 18.74 0.12
C THR A 324 -7.90 18.27 -0.99
N VAL A 325 -8.47 17.07 -0.83
CA VAL A 325 -9.34 16.44 -1.84
C VAL A 325 -10.60 15.91 -1.16
N ASP A 326 -11.75 16.40 -1.60
CA ASP A 326 -13.07 15.93 -1.19
C ASP A 326 -13.77 15.32 -2.40
N VAL A 327 -14.15 14.04 -2.30
CA VAL A 327 -14.82 13.31 -3.38
C VAL A 327 -16.22 12.89 -2.99
N GLU A 328 -17.19 13.28 -3.83
CA GLU A 328 -18.54 12.72 -3.80
C GLU A 328 -18.63 11.60 -4.84
N VAL A 329 -19.19 10.46 -4.42
CA VAL A 329 -19.46 9.31 -5.28
C VAL A 329 -20.97 9.14 -5.40
N ALA A 330 -21.49 9.08 -6.63
CA ALA A 330 -22.91 8.88 -6.86
C ALA A 330 -23.38 7.55 -6.25
N SER A 331 -24.45 7.56 -5.44
CA SER A 331 -24.90 6.36 -4.70
C SER A 331 -25.38 5.21 -5.59
N ASN A 332 -25.74 5.49 -6.84
CA ASN A 332 -26.23 4.53 -7.82
C ASN A 332 -25.14 4.04 -8.79
N THR A 333 -23.89 4.46 -8.63
CA THR A 333 -22.74 3.91 -9.36
C THR A 333 -22.12 2.76 -8.56
N PRO A 334 -21.55 1.72 -9.21
CA PRO A 334 -20.75 0.72 -8.48
C PRO A 334 -19.66 1.41 -7.66
N HIS A 335 -19.31 0.86 -6.49
CA HIS A 335 -18.20 1.41 -5.71
C HIS A 335 -16.91 1.43 -6.54
N PRO A 336 -16.16 2.54 -6.55
CA PRO A 336 -14.94 2.65 -7.35
C PRO A 336 -13.83 1.76 -6.77
N ALA A 337 -12.91 1.34 -7.63
CA ALA A 337 -11.79 0.50 -7.21
C ALA A 337 -10.79 1.24 -6.31
N ARG A 338 -10.75 2.57 -6.41
CA ARG A 338 -9.91 3.47 -5.60
C ARG A 338 -10.47 4.89 -5.63
N ILE A 339 -9.95 5.74 -4.76
CA ILE A 339 -10.08 7.19 -4.82
C ILE A 339 -8.69 7.75 -4.52
N GLY A 340 -8.09 8.47 -5.47
CA GLY A 340 -6.76 9.02 -5.30
C GLY A 340 -6.29 9.83 -6.50
N LEU A 341 -5.02 10.19 -6.51
CA LEU A 341 -4.39 10.94 -7.59
C LEU A 341 -3.32 10.09 -8.28
N THR A 342 -3.07 10.39 -9.56
CA THR A 342 -2.02 9.76 -10.37
C THR A 342 -1.30 10.81 -11.22
N CYS A 343 -0.01 10.61 -11.43
CA CYS A 343 0.80 11.35 -12.39
C CYS A 343 1.97 10.46 -12.83
N GLN A 344 2.57 10.79 -13.97
CA GLN A 344 3.82 10.22 -14.41
C GLN A 344 4.94 11.21 -14.10
N LEU A 345 5.84 10.84 -13.20
CA LEU A 345 7.03 11.64 -12.90
C LEU A 345 8.04 11.52 -14.04
N ALA A 346 8.80 12.60 -14.28
CA ALA A 346 9.91 12.61 -15.25
C ALA A 346 11.14 11.88 -14.74
N GLN A 347 11.24 11.69 -13.42
CA GLN A 347 12.37 11.04 -12.79
C GLN A 347 12.20 9.52 -12.71
N VAL A 348 13.31 8.83 -12.91
CA VAL A 348 13.51 7.44 -12.51
C VAL A 348 14.64 7.42 -11.48
N ALA A 349 14.33 7.15 -10.22
CA ALA A 349 15.30 7.01 -9.14
C ALA A 349 15.39 5.54 -8.71
N GLU A 350 16.56 5.12 -8.24
CA GLU A 350 16.81 3.72 -7.92
C GLU A 350 16.08 3.23 -6.66
N ARG A 351 15.78 4.14 -5.72
CA ARG A 351 15.27 3.82 -4.39
C ARG A 351 13.94 4.50 -4.12
N VAL A 352 13.09 3.80 -3.37
CA VAL A 352 11.85 4.32 -2.80
C VAL A 352 11.93 4.14 -1.29
N ASN A 353 11.76 5.23 -0.56
CA ASN A 353 11.76 5.23 0.90
C ASN A 353 10.39 5.68 1.40
N TRP A 354 9.80 4.96 2.34
CA TRP A 354 8.51 5.37 2.91
C TRP A 354 8.41 5.03 4.40
N LEU A 355 7.60 5.80 5.10
CA LEU A 355 7.17 5.51 6.48
C LEU A 355 5.74 5.00 6.41
N GLY A 356 5.53 3.70 6.64
CA GLY A 356 4.22 3.07 6.46
C GLY A 356 4.26 1.55 6.59
N LEU A 357 3.21 0.88 6.14
CA LEU A 357 3.14 -0.58 6.15
C LEU A 357 4.05 -1.18 5.08
N GLY A 358 4.85 -2.19 5.44
CA GLY A 358 5.80 -2.84 4.55
C GLY A 358 6.49 -4.07 5.16
N PRO A 359 7.58 -4.57 4.52
CA PRO A 359 8.18 -4.04 3.30
C PRO A 359 7.44 -4.46 2.03
N GLN A 360 6.66 -5.55 2.07
CA GLN A 360 5.99 -6.17 0.92
C GLN A 360 4.61 -5.60 0.61
N GLU A 361 4.07 -5.99 -0.55
CA GLU A 361 2.77 -5.55 -1.08
C GLU A 361 1.61 -5.90 -0.19
N ASN A 362 0.88 -4.86 0.20
CA ASN A 362 -0.25 -4.95 1.10
C ASN A 362 -1.43 -4.10 0.61
N TYR A 363 -2.63 -4.62 0.82
CA TYR A 363 -3.91 -4.03 0.46
C TYR A 363 -4.83 -3.99 1.70
N PRO A 364 -5.92 -3.19 1.70
CA PRO A 364 -6.75 -2.99 2.90
C PRO A 364 -7.24 -4.28 3.59
N ASP A 365 -7.48 -5.34 2.83
CA ASP A 365 -7.93 -6.65 3.32
C ASP A 365 -6.81 -7.71 3.37
N ARG A 366 -5.56 -7.33 3.08
CA ARG A 366 -4.34 -8.16 3.13
C ARG A 366 -3.12 -7.32 3.56
N LEU A 367 -3.15 -6.85 4.80
CA LEU A 367 -2.10 -6.00 5.36
C LEU A 367 -1.69 -6.39 6.78
N THR A 368 -2.21 -7.49 7.31
CA THR A 368 -2.01 -7.83 8.72
C THR A 368 -0.59 -8.29 9.02
N ALA A 369 0.09 -8.84 8.01
CA ALA A 369 1.48 -9.23 8.10
C ALA A 369 2.46 -8.07 7.94
N ALA A 370 2.00 -6.93 7.41
CA ALA A 370 2.86 -5.77 7.18
C ALA A 370 3.06 -4.99 8.48
N CYS A 371 4.31 -4.58 8.74
CA CYS A 371 4.64 -3.75 9.89
C CYS A 371 4.75 -2.28 9.48
N PHE A 372 4.33 -1.38 10.36
CA PHE A 372 4.56 0.04 10.22
C PHE A 372 6.01 0.36 10.60
N ASP A 373 6.80 0.84 9.65
CA ASP A 373 8.20 1.22 9.87
C ASP A 373 8.70 2.13 8.74
N ARG A 374 9.97 2.56 8.84
CA ARG A 374 10.74 3.18 7.78
C ARG A 374 11.30 2.10 6.86
N TRP A 375 10.78 2.02 5.65
CA TRP A 375 11.24 1.10 4.62
C TRP A 375 12.03 1.82 3.55
N ASP A 376 13.02 1.13 2.98
CA ASP A 376 13.85 1.64 1.89
C ASP A 376 14.19 0.47 0.96
N LEU A 377 13.65 0.48 -0.25
CA LEU A 377 13.77 -0.59 -1.23
C LEU A 377 14.14 -0.06 -2.61
N PRO A 378 14.74 -0.90 -3.48
CA PRO A 378 14.90 -0.51 -4.88
C PRO A 378 13.53 -0.38 -5.56
N LEU A 379 13.44 0.46 -6.59
CA LEU A 379 12.20 0.70 -7.35
C LEU A 379 11.63 -0.60 -7.93
N SER A 380 12.48 -1.57 -8.28
CA SER A 380 12.07 -2.90 -8.76
C SER A 380 11.15 -3.63 -7.79
N ASP A 381 11.35 -3.47 -6.48
CA ASP A 381 10.62 -4.21 -5.44
C ASP A 381 9.26 -3.58 -5.12
N MET A 382 9.00 -2.40 -5.70
CA MET A 382 7.69 -1.75 -5.68
C MET A 382 6.77 -2.28 -6.78
N TYR A 383 7.27 -3.14 -7.67
CA TYR A 383 6.51 -3.84 -8.69
C TYR A 383 6.45 -5.34 -8.37
N THR A 384 5.25 -5.92 -8.35
CA THR A 384 5.06 -7.37 -8.22
C THR A 384 4.86 -7.99 -9.61
N PRO A 385 5.74 -8.90 -10.06
CA PRO A 385 5.74 -9.41 -11.42
C PRO A 385 4.70 -10.53 -11.65
N TYR A 386 3.43 -10.29 -11.34
CA TYR A 386 2.38 -11.26 -11.64
C TYR A 386 2.37 -11.58 -13.15
N VAL A 387 2.33 -12.89 -13.49
CA VAL A 387 2.39 -13.36 -14.87
C VAL A 387 1.26 -12.78 -15.72
N PHE A 388 0.05 -12.70 -15.15
CA PHE A 388 -1.05 -11.92 -15.70
C PHE A 388 -1.05 -10.51 -15.05
N PRO A 389 -0.68 -9.44 -15.78
CA PRO A 389 -0.47 -8.13 -15.17
C PRO A 389 -1.78 -7.49 -14.70
N SER A 390 -1.75 -6.90 -13.51
CA SER A 390 -2.86 -6.16 -12.91
C SER A 390 -2.34 -5.09 -11.96
N GLU A 391 -3.23 -4.37 -11.27
CA GLU A 391 -2.84 -3.49 -10.17
C GLU A 391 -1.99 -4.24 -9.13
N ASN A 392 -0.82 -3.71 -8.83
CA ASN A 392 0.15 -4.31 -7.92
C ASN A 392 1.02 -3.21 -7.24
N GLY A 393 1.83 -3.60 -6.27
CA GLY A 393 2.81 -2.72 -5.63
C GLY A 393 2.30 -1.83 -4.50
N LEU A 394 1.00 -1.85 -4.17
CA LEU A 394 0.43 -0.96 -3.15
C LEU A 394 1.10 -1.12 -1.77
N ARG A 395 1.22 0.00 -1.05
CA ARG A 395 1.62 0.09 0.37
C ARG A 395 0.64 0.99 1.12
N CYS A 396 -0.20 0.39 1.95
CA CYS A 396 -1.19 1.11 2.75
C CYS A 396 -0.57 1.77 4.00
N GLY A 397 -1.34 2.67 4.63
CA GLY A 397 -0.94 3.30 5.90
C GLY A 397 0.37 4.10 5.82
N THR A 398 0.71 4.61 4.64
CA THR A 398 1.93 5.40 4.41
C THR A 398 1.70 6.85 4.81
N ARG A 399 2.55 7.36 5.71
CA ARG A 399 2.52 8.73 6.23
C ARG A 399 3.55 9.65 5.57
N GLU A 400 4.63 9.06 5.08
CA GLU A 400 5.66 9.76 4.30
C GLU A 400 6.14 8.86 3.16
N LEU A 401 6.26 9.41 1.96
CA LEU A 401 6.86 8.77 0.79
C LEU A 401 7.93 9.68 0.21
N ASN A 402 9.12 9.15 -0.01
CA ASN A 402 10.26 9.82 -0.59
C ASN A 402 10.67 9.11 -1.90
N TYR A 403 10.74 9.87 -2.99
CA TYR A 403 11.24 9.38 -4.28
C TYR A 403 11.98 10.51 -5.00
N GLY A 404 13.29 10.34 -5.15
CA GLY A 404 14.14 11.40 -5.70
C GLY A 404 14.11 12.68 -4.85
N PRO A 405 13.87 13.88 -5.42
CA PRO A 405 13.75 15.13 -4.68
C PRO A 405 12.35 15.34 -4.09
N HIS A 406 11.42 14.41 -4.32
CA HIS A 406 10.04 14.54 -3.88
C HIS A 406 9.83 13.85 -2.54
N GLN A 407 9.07 14.54 -1.68
CA GLN A 407 8.54 14.01 -0.45
C GLN A 407 7.05 14.33 -0.40
N TRP A 408 6.23 13.30 -0.18
CA TRP A 408 4.80 13.42 0.09
C TRP A 408 4.55 13.02 1.54
N ARG A 409 3.68 13.77 2.23
CA ARG A 409 3.25 13.49 3.60
C ARG A 409 1.73 13.59 3.67
N GLY A 410 1.11 12.72 4.45
CA GLY A 410 -0.34 12.67 4.61
C GLY A 410 -0.76 11.70 5.71
N ASP A 411 -2.06 11.67 5.97
CA ASP A 411 -2.69 10.83 6.99
C ASP A 411 -3.47 9.67 6.38
#